data_AF-A0A7V9USC0-F1
#
_entry.id   AF-A0A7V9USC0-F1
#
_cell.length_a   1.000
_cell.length_b   1.000
_cell.length_c   1.000
_cell.angle_alpha   90.00
_cell.angle_beta   90.00
_cell.angle_gamma   90.00
#
_symmetry.space_group_name_H-M   'P 1'
#
loop_
_entity.id
_entity.type
_entity.pdbx_description
1 polymer ?
#
loop_
_entity_poly.entity_id
_entity_poly.type
_entity_poly.pdbx_seq_one_letter_code
_entity_poly.pdbx_strand_id
1 'polypeptide(L)'
;MHTDLSQIVAEKMQTFPVEKQRKVLEFVESIEQIEEPKRQTLLDKLEAISKRVPDEVWEKLPVDGAENLDRYLYGAPAKQSLL
;
A
#
# COMPACT_ATOMS: atom_id res chain seq x y z
N MET A 1 -27.19 -18.83 -18.04
CA MET A 1 -26.48 -19.56 -16.98
C MET A 1 -25.03 -19.13 -17.04
N HIS A 2 -24.54 -18.41 -16.03
CA HIS A 2 -23.12 -18.10 -15.94
C HIS A 2 -22.43 -19.39 -15.53
N THR A 3 -21.67 -20.00 -16.44
CA THR A 3 -20.86 -21.17 -16.10
C THR A 3 -19.83 -20.71 -15.09
N ASP A 4 -19.86 -21.32 -13.91
CA ASP A 4 -18.89 -21.01 -12.87
C ASP A 4 -17.52 -21.54 -13.34
N LEU A 5 -16.51 -20.67 -13.34
CA LEU A 5 -15.13 -21.01 -13.69
C LEU A 5 -14.63 -22.20 -12.86
N SER A 6 -15.10 -22.30 -11.61
CA SER A 6 -14.80 -23.41 -10.71
C SER A 6 -15.23 -24.77 -11.28
N GLN A 7 -16.41 -24.84 -11.90
CA GLN A 7 -16.96 -26.06 -12.49
C GLN A 7 -16.16 -26.50 -13.72
N ILE A 8 -15.81 -25.56 -14.59
CA ILE A 8 -15.03 -25.85 -15.81
C ILE A 8 -13.64 -26.40 -15.45
N VAL A 9 -13.01 -25.82 -14.43
CA VAL A 9 -11.70 -26.29 -13.94
C VAL A 9 -11.83 -27.70 -13.36
N ALA A 10 -12.86 -27.97 -12.56
CA ALA A 10 -13.09 -29.29 -11.97
C ALA A 10 -13.28 -30.39 -13.05
N GLU A 11 -14.08 -30.13 -14.07
CA GLU A 11 -14.31 -31.07 -15.18
C GLU A 11 -13.02 -31.36 -15.97
N LYS A 12 -12.23 -30.31 -16.24
CA LYS A 12 -10.94 -30.46 -16.95
C LYS A 12 -9.89 -31.19 -16.11
N MET A 13 -9.92 -31.06 -14.79
CA MET A 13 -9.00 -31.77 -13.90
C MET A 13 -9.32 -33.27 -13.85
N GLN A 14 -10.60 -33.65 -13.85
CA GLN A 14 -11.03 -35.05 -13.83
C GLN A 14 -10.67 -35.81 -15.12
N THR A 15 -10.57 -35.11 -16.25
CA THR A 15 -10.19 -35.71 -17.54
C THR A 15 -8.68 -35.85 -17.74
N PHE A 16 -7.86 -35.29 -16.84
CA PHE A 16 -6.41 -35.35 -16.94
C PHE A 16 -5.81 -36.58 -16.23
N PRO A 17 -4.74 -37.19 -16.78
CA PRO A 17 -3.94 -38.18 -16.08
C PRO A 17 -3.33 -37.63 -14.80
N VAL A 18 -3.12 -38.50 -13.80
CA VAL A 18 -2.58 -38.15 -12.46
C VAL A 18 -1.29 -37.32 -12.54
N GLU A 19 -0.40 -37.64 -13.48
CA GLU A 19 0.86 -36.90 -13.69
C GLU A 19 0.64 -35.43 -14.09
N LYS A 20 -0.41 -35.14 -14.86
CA LYS A 20 -0.76 -33.76 -15.21
C LYS A 20 -1.45 -33.04 -14.06
N GLN A 21 -2.27 -33.76 -13.27
CA GLN A 21 -2.90 -33.21 -12.08
C GLN A 21 -1.85 -32.78 -11.04
N ARG A 22 -0.79 -33.58 -10.84
CA ARG A 22 0.34 -33.22 -9.97
C ARG A 22 1.03 -31.93 -10.38
N LYS A 23 1.29 -31.74 -11.68
CA LYS A 23 1.89 -30.50 -12.19
C LYS A 23 1.00 -29.27 -11.97
N VAL A 24 -0.32 -29.44 -12.07
CA VAL A 24 -1.27 -28.35 -11.78
C VAL A 24 -1.28 -28.04 -10.29
N LEU A 25 -1.23 -29.06 -9.42
CA LEU A 25 -1.13 -28.86 -7.97
C LEU A 25 0.14 -28.09 -7.60
N GLU A 26 1.30 -28.52 -8.11
CA GLU A 26 2.58 -27.84 -7.92
C GLU A 26 2.54 -26.38 -8.40
N PHE A 27 1.89 -26.12 -9.53
CA PHE A 27 1.67 -24.76 -10.04
C PHE A 27 0.78 -23.93 -9.12
N VAL A 28 -0.33 -24.46 -8.63
CA VAL A 28 -1.23 -23.74 -7.70
C VAL A 28 -0.51 -23.44 -6.39
N GLU A 29 0.22 -24.40 -5.82
CA GLU A 29 1.03 -24.21 -4.62
C GLU A 29 2.10 -23.12 -4.83
N SER A 30 2.71 -23.08 -6.02
CA SER A 30 3.65 -22.00 -6.37
C SER A 30 2.98 -20.63 -6.46
N ILE A 31 1.71 -20.54 -6.87
CA ILE A 31 0.95 -19.29 -6.87
C ILE A 31 0.66 -18.82 -5.44
N GLU A 32 0.29 -19.73 -4.54
CA GLU A 32 0.05 -19.40 -3.13
C GLU A 32 1.31 -18.90 -2.43
N GLN A 33 2.49 -19.39 -2.85
CA GLN A 33 3.79 -18.94 -2.33
C GLN A 33 4.24 -17.60 -2.90
N ILE A 34 3.63 -17.12 -3.99
CA ILE A 34 3.80 -15.74 -4.44
C ILE A 34 2.97 -14.88 -3.49
N GLU A 35 3.55 -14.55 -2.32
CA GLU A 35 3.07 -13.41 -1.55
C GLU A 35 3.02 -12.23 -2.52
N GLU A 36 1.82 -11.71 -2.80
CA GLU A 36 1.72 -10.50 -3.59
C GLU A 36 2.61 -9.47 -2.90
N PRO A 37 3.58 -8.85 -3.60
CA PRO A 37 4.41 -7.84 -2.99
C PRO A 37 3.45 -6.77 -2.47
N LYS A 38 3.37 -6.61 -1.13
CA LYS A 38 2.55 -5.59 -0.50
C LYS A 38 2.89 -4.28 -1.18
N ARG A 39 2.00 -3.81 -2.05
CA ARG A 39 2.23 -2.60 -2.83
C ARG A 39 2.27 -1.47 -1.83
N GLN A 40 3.47 -0.95 -1.58
CA GLN A 40 3.65 0.19 -0.69
C GLN A 40 2.84 1.35 -1.26
N THR A 41 1.84 1.77 -0.50
CA THR A 41 1.02 2.92 -0.78
C THR A 41 1.84 4.20 -0.60
N LEU A 42 1.30 5.33 -1.07
CA LEU A 42 1.90 6.64 -0.80
C LEU A 42 2.01 6.91 0.71
N LEU A 43 1.03 6.43 1.51
CA LEU A 43 1.04 6.56 2.96
C LEU A 43 2.16 5.75 3.60
N ASP A 44 2.40 4.51 3.14
CA ASP A 44 3.49 3.67 3.65
C ASP A 44 4.86 4.34 3.44
N LYS A 45 5.02 5.02 2.29
CA LYS A 45 6.24 5.77 1.99
C LYS A 45 6.38 7.00 2.88
N LEU A 46 5.30 7.74 3.11
CA LEU A 46 5.31 8.90 4.01
C LEU A 46 5.61 8.50 5.46
N GLU A 47 5.03 7.40 5.94
CA GLU A 47 5.30 6.86 7.28
C GLU A 47 6.77 6.41 7.42
N ALA A 48 7.33 5.76 6.40
CA ALA A 48 8.73 5.37 6.40
C ALA A 48 9.69 6.58 6.43
N ILE A 49 9.30 7.70 5.83
CA ILE A 49 10.06 8.97 5.86
C ILE A 49 9.88 9.67 7.21
N SER A 50 8.65 9.77 7.73
CA SER A 50 8.37 10.49 8.98
C SER A 50 9.09 9.87 10.17
N LYS A 51 9.20 8.53 10.22
CA LYS A 51 9.96 7.79 11.25
C LYS A 51 11.46 8.09 11.27
N ARG A 52 12.01 8.72 10.23
CA ARG A 52 13.44 9.11 10.18
C ARG A 52 13.68 10.50 10.75
N VAL A 53 12.63 11.26 11.01
CA VAL A 53 12.70 12.62 11.54
C VAL A 53 12.58 12.55 13.07
N PRO A 54 13.58 13.06 13.83
CA PRO A 54 13.51 13.08 15.30
C PRO A 54 12.34 13.91 15.83
N ASP A 55 11.83 13.55 17.00
CA ASP A 55 10.68 14.22 17.64
C ASP A 55 10.95 15.70 17.91
N GLU A 56 12.20 16.07 18.25
CA GLU A 56 12.58 17.47 18.50
C GLU A 56 12.48 18.35 17.26
N VAL A 57 12.47 17.77 16.05
CA VAL A 57 12.26 18.50 14.80
C VAL A 57 10.77 18.72 14.56
N TRP A 58 9.94 17.73 14.90
CA TRP A 58 8.48 17.86 14.84
C TRP A 58 7.97 18.94 15.80
N GLU A 59 8.54 19.03 17.00
CA GLU A 59 8.19 20.05 18.00
C GLU A 59 8.51 21.49 17.55
N LYS A 60 9.47 21.66 16.64
CA LYS A 60 9.84 22.98 16.09
C LYS A 60 8.92 23.44 14.97
N LEU A 61 8.05 22.57 14.47
CA LEU A 61 7.10 22.95 13.44
C LEU A 61 6.02 23.86 14.02
N PRO A 62 5.56 24.83 13.24
CA PRO A 62 4.52 25.72 13.69
C PRO A 62 3.18 24.99 13.82
N VAL A 63 2.51 25.21 14.94
CA VAL A 63 1.19 24.61 15.24
C VAL A 63 0.05 25.25 14.45
N ASP A 64 0.29 26.40 13.83
CA ASP A 64 -0.66 27.10 12.96
C ASP A 64 -0.67 26.54 11.51
N GLY A 65 0.04 25.43 11.29
CA GLY A 65 0.12 24.74 10.02
C GLY A 65 0.75 25.61 8.93
N ALA A 66 -0.08 26.06 7.98
CA ALA A 66 0.37 26.87 6.85
C ALA A 66 -0.18 28.31 6.89
N GLU A 67 -0.86 28.71 7.97
CA GLU A 67 -1.51 30.02 8.05
C GLU A 67 -0.49 31.17 7.93
N ASN A 68 0.67 30.99 8.56
CA ASN A 68 1.79 31.94 8.52
C ASN A 68 2.96 31.47 7.65
N LEU A 69 2.71 30.77 6.54
CA LEU A 69 3.77 30.26 5.66
C LEU A 69 4.80 31.33 5.25
N ASP A 70 4.33 32.54 4.88
CA ASP A 70 5.20 33.65 4.48
C ASP A 70 6.14 34.12 5.60
N ARG A 71 5.70 33.99 6.86
CA ARG A 71 6.54 34.29 8.03
C ARG A 71 7.68 33.28 8.15
N TYR A 72 7.39 31.99 7.95
CA TYR A 72 8.39 30.93 8.07
C TYR A 72 9.37 30.90 6.90
N LEU A 73 8.89 31.20 5.68
CA LEU A 73 9.73 31.18 4.48
C LEU A 73 10.46 32.49 4.24
N TYR A 74 9.84 33.64 4.55
CA TYR A 74 10.35 34.96 4.15
C TYR A 74 10.49 35.95 5.30
N GLY A 75 10.14 35.58 6.54
CA GLY A 75 10.21 36.47 7.70
C GLY A 75 9.13 37.57 7.69
N ALA A 76 8.05 37.38 6.93
CA ALA A 76 6.91 38.30 6.92
C ALA A 76 6.28 38.43 8.32
N PRO A 77 5.64 39.58 8.64
CA PRO A 77 4.91 39.74 9.90
C PRO A 77 3.79 38.69 10.02
N ALA A 78 3.50 38.27 11.26
CA ALA A 78 2.42 37.32 11.53
C ALA A 78 1.08 37.88 11.05
N LYS A 79 0.31 37.06 10.33
CA LYS A 79 -1.09 37.37 10.03
C LYS A 79 -1.83 37.35 11.37
N GLN A 80 -2.36 38.49 11.77
CA GLN A 80 -3.26 38.55 12.91
C GLN A 80 -4.54 37.82 12.50
N SER A 81 -4.83 36.71 13.19
CA SER A 81 -6.15 36.07 13.10
C SER A 81 -7.17 37.08 13.60
N LEU A 82 -7.95 37.66 12.67
CA LEU A 82 -9.10 38.49 13.00
C LEU A 82 -10.22 37.54 13.44
N LEU A 83 -10.18 37.14 14.70
CA LEU A 83 -11.36 36.63 15.42
C LEU A 83 -12.10 37.80 16.07
#